data_AF-X1IN86-F1
#
_entry.id   AF-X1IN86-F1
#
_cell.length_a   1.000
_cell.length_b   1.000
_cell.length_c   1.000
_cell.angle_alpha   90.00
_cell.angle_beta   90.00
_cell.angle_gamma   90.00
#
_symmetry.space_group_name_H-M   'P 1'
#
loop_
_entity.id
_entity.type
_entity.pdbx_description
1 polymer ?
#
loop_
_entity_poly.entity_id
_entity_poly.type
_entity_poly.pdbx_seq_one_letter_code
_entity_poly.pdbx_strand_id
1 'polypeptide(L)'
;MTSIMKRSAKHFVLIKAAREIRKEIEKAGLDNLKVLAKAEKSIVGTYLQGCSPEEKARYRRDLNSVLSMGITLDMLLDEVLRQMPELAPEVKGKDAYRQAEKKELESFLRGE
;
A
#
# COMPACT_ATOMS: atom_id res chain seq x y z
N MET A 1 27.83 1.56 -11.42
CA MET A 1 27.07 2.20 -10.32
C MET A 1 27.11 1.29 -9.10
N THR A 2 27.76 1.76 -8.03
CA THR A 2 28.07 1.00 -6.81
C THR A 2 26.80 0.51 -6.09
N SER A 3 26.90 -0.66 -5.47
CA SER A 3 25.81 -1.36 -4.76
C SER A 3 25.09 -0.46 -3.73
N ILE A 4 25.81 0.45 -3.08
CA ILE A 4 25.28 1.36 -2.06
C ILE A 4 24.31 2.38 -2.67
N MET A 5 24.65 3.04 -3.78
CA MET A 5 23.77 4.03 -4.41
C MET A 5 22.45 3.42 -4.89
N LYS A 6 22.48 2.22 -5.47
CA LYS A 6 21.26 1.50 -5.88
C LYS A 6 20.38 1.16 -4.67
N ARG A 7 20.98 0.71 -3.57
CA ARG A 7 20.27 0.38 -2.32
C ARG A 7 19.64 1.62 -1.67
N SER A 8 20.37 2.73 -1.63
CA SER A 8 19.87 4.00 -1.08
C SER A 8 18.73 4.58 -1.92
N ALA A 9 18.83 4.53 -3.25
CA ALA A 9 17.76 4.98 -4.15
C ALA A 9 16.48 4.16 -3.94
N LYS A 10 16.60 2.83 -3.86
CA LYS A 10 15.47 1.93 -3.57
C LYS A 10 14.81 2.27 -2.23
N HIS A 11 15.62 2.46 -1.19
CA HIS A 11 15.10 2.78 0.14
C HIS A 11 14.40 4.14 0.17
N PHE A 12 14.94 5.14 -0.52
CA PHE A 12 14.31 6.46 -0.63
C PHE A 12 12.97 6.41 -1.37
N VAL A 13 12.89 5.65 -2.46
CA VAL A 13 11.63 5.44 -3.20
C VAL A 13 10.60 4.73 -2.33
N LEU A 14 11.01 3.70 -1.58
CA LEU A 14 10.14 3.00 -0.63
C LEU A 14 9.54 3.95 0.41
N ILE A 15 10.36 4.77 1.07
CA ILE A 15 9.91 5.75 2.06
C ILE A 15 8.91 6.73 1.45
N LYS A 16 9.21 7.24 0.25
CA LYS A 16 8.32 8.18 -0.46
C LYS A 16 6.99 7.53 -0.83
N ALA A 17 7.01 6.31 -1.36
CA ALA A 17 5.79 5.60 -1.75
C ALA A 17 4.89 5.33 -0.54
N ALA A 18 5.47 4.89 0.58
CA ALA A 18 4.73 4.71 1.83
C ALA A 18 4.13 6.03 2.36
N ARG A 19 4.85 7.15 2.18
CA ARG A 19 4.36 8.48 2.56
C ARG A 19 3.15 8.93 1.75
N GLU A 20 3.12 8.61 0.46
CA GLU A 20 1.96 8.91 -0.38
C GLU A 20 0.76 8.05 0.03
N ILE A 21 0.96 6.75 0.27
CA ILE A 21 -0.10 5.87 0.78
C ILE A 21 -0.66 6.37 2.11
N ARG A 22 0.21 6.83 3.02
CA ARG A 22 -0.21 7.45 4.27
C ARG A 22 -1.16 8.64 4.05
N LYS A 23 -0.85 9.53 3.11
CA LYS A 23 -1.72 10.69 2.82
C LYS A 23 -3.08 10.26 2.31
N GLU A 24 -3.12 9.23 1.46
CA GLU A 24 -4.36 8.66 0.96
C GLU A 24 -5.19 8.03 2.08
N ILE A 25 -4.53 7.35 3.03
CA ILE A 25 -5.15 6.83 4.24
C ILE A 25 -5.71 7.97 5.11
N GLU A 26 -4.93 9.03 5.33
CA GLU A 26 -5.37 10.21 6.09
C GLU A 26 -6.59 10.88 5.43
N LYS A 27 -6.63 10.93 4.08
CA LYS A 27 -7.77 11.42 3.29
C LYS A 27 -9.00 10.51 3.40
N ALA A 28 -8.83 9.19 3.41
CA ALA A 28 -9.91 8.22 3.62
C ALA A 28 -10.46 8.21 5.06
N GLY A 29 -9.66 8.69 6.01
CA GLY A 29 -9.96 8.62 7.44
C GLY A 29 -9.47 7.32 8.05
N LEU A 30 -8.53 7.45 8.99
CA LEU A 30 -7.93 6.31 9.69
C LEU A 30 -8.97 5.43 10.38
N ASP A 31 -9.97 6.02 11.05
CA ASP A 31 -11.02 5.27 11.75
C ASP A 31 -11.89 4.42 10.82
N ASN A 32 -12.17 4.92 9.60
CA ASN A 32 -12.90 4.14 8.59
C ASN A 32 -12.12 2.88 8.21
N LEU A 33 -10.80 3.00 8.06
CA LEU A 33 -9.94 1.85 7.77
C LEU A 33 -9.91 0.85 8.93
N LYS A 34 -9.87 1.33 10.17
CA LYS A 34 -9.93 0.44 11.35
C LYS A 34 -11.24 -0.35 11.37
N VAL A 35 -12.37 0.29 11.03
CA VAL A 35 -13.68 -0.38 10.94
C VAL A 35 -13.67 -1.45 9.84
N LEU A 36 -13.14 -1.14 8.66
CA LEU A 36 -13.04 -2.10 7.55
C LEU A 36 -12.13 -3.29 7.91
N ALA A 37 -10.96 -3.03 8.48
CA ALA A 37 -10.04 -4.07 8.95
C ALA A 37 -10.65 -4.95 10.04
N LYS A 38 -11.45 -4.39 10.95
CA LYS A 38 -12.19 -5.15 11.97
C LYS A 38 -13.31 -6.00 11.38
N ALA A 39 -13.94 -5.53 10.32
CA ALA A 39 -14.98 -6.26 9.59
C ALA A 39 -14.42 -7.24 8.54
N GLU A 40 -13.09 -7.42 8.47
CA GLU A 40 -12.39 -8.25 7.47
C GLU A 40 -12.75 -7.87 6.01
N LYS A 41 -13.17 -6.62 5.80
CA LYS A 41 -13.48 -6.08 4.47
C LYS A 41 -12.23 -5.51 3.84
N SER A 42 -12.08 -5.71 2.54
CA SER A 42 -10.90 -5.22 1.83
C SER A 42 -10.81 -3.70 1.89
N ILE A 43 -9.74 -3.17 2.48
CA ILE A 43 -9.46 -1.75 2.51
C ILE A 43 -9.10 -1.29 1.09
N VAL A 44 -8.20 -2.02 0.43
CA VAL A 44 -7.76 -1.70 -0.93
C VAL A 44 -8.95 -1.71 -1.90
N GLY A 45 -9.75 -2.77 -1.90
CA GLY A 45 -10.93 -2.88 -2.76
C GLY A 45 -11.95 -1.78 -2.50
N THR A 46 -12.27 -1.50 -1.22
CA THR A 46 -13.23 -0.46 -0.84
C THR A 46 -12.73 0.94 -1.21
N TYR A 47 -11.45 1.23 -0.97
CA TYR A 47 -10.84 2.52 -1.31
C TYR A 47 -10.84 2.74 -2.83
N LEU A 48 -10.40 1.72 -3.58
CA LEU A 48 -10.39 1.78 -5.04
C LEU A 48 -11.80 1.96 -5.60
N GLN A 49 -12.84 1.33 -5.05
CA GLN A 49 -14.22 1.57 -5.51
C GLN A 49 -14.63 3.04 -5.42
N GLY A 50 -14.17 3.77 -4.40
CA GLY A 50 -14.43 5.20 -4.23
C GLY A 50 -13.57 6.13 -5.10
N CYS A 51 -12.50 5.63 -5.73
CA CYS A 51 -11.61 6.41 -6.59
C CYS A 51 -12.15 6.52 -8.02
N SER A 52 -11.90 7.68 -8.63
CA SER A 52 -12.20 7.94 -10.04
C SER A 52 -11.34 7.06 -10.96
N PRO A 53 -11.77 6.77 -12.21
CA PRO A 53 -10.96 6.01 -13.17
C PRO A 53 -9.56 6.61 -13.41
N GLU A 54 -9.45 7.95 -13.41
CA GLU A 54 -8.17 8.66 -13.55
C GLU A 54 -7.24 8.45 -12.35
N GLU A 55 -7.79 8.48 -11.13
CA GLU A 55 -7.06 8.20 -9.89
C GLU A 55 -6.56 6.75 -9.89
N LYS A 56 -7.42 5.79 -10.24
CA LYS A 56 -7.04 4.37 -10.41
C LYS A 56 -5.89 4.19 -11.40
N ALA A 57 -5.98 4.82 -12.58
CA ALA A 57 -4.94 4.74 -13.59
C ALA A 57 -3.61 5.35 -13.11
N ARG A 58 -3.67 6.43 -12.32
CA ARG A 58 -2.49 7.01 -11.68
C ARG A 58 -1.90 6.06 -10.64
N TYR A 59 -2.68 5.56 -9.69
CA TYR A 59 -2.18 4.64 -8.66
C TYR A 59 -1.58 3.37 -9.27
N ARG A 60 -2.22 2.80 -10.30
CA ARG A 60 -1.70 1.63 -11.01
C ARG A 60 -0.34 1.93 -11.64
N ARG A 61 -0.16 3.09 -12.29
CA ARG A 61 1.14 3.49 -12.87
C ARG A 61 2.20 3.70 -11.80
N ASP A 62 1.88 4.43 -10.74
CA ASP A 62 2.81 4.77 -9.67
C ASP A 62 3.28 3.51 -8.92
N LEU A 63 2.34 2.61 -8.59
CA LEU A 63 2.66 1.34 -7.95
C LEU A 63 3.46 0.40 -8.85
N ASN A 64 3.11 0.27 -10.14
CA ASN A 64 3.91 -0.54 -11.08
C ASN A 64 5.34 0.00 -11.23
N SER A 65 5.52 1.32 -11.23
CA SER A 65 6.84 1.96 -11.22
C SER A 65 7.65 1.56 -9.99
N VAL A 66 7.04 1.65 -8.79
CA VAL A 66 7.67 1.22 -7.53
C VAL A 66 8.06 -0.27 -7.56
N LEU A 67 7.16 -1.15 -8.04
CA LEU A 67 7.42 -2.58 -8.14
C LEU A 67 8.55 -2.92 -9.12
N SER A 68 8.63 -2.21 -10.25
CA SER A 68 9.71 -2.37 -11.25
C SER A 68 11.11 -2.07 -10.68
N MET A 69 11.20 -1.28 -9.61
CA MET A 69 12.45 -1.00 -8.89
C MET A 69 12.82 -2.10 -7.87
N GLY A 70 12.09 -3.23 -7.89
CA GLY A 70 12.29 -4.38 -7.02
C GLY A 70 11.78 -4.17 -5.59
N ILE A 71 10.98 -3.13 -5.34
CA ILE A 71 10.27 -2.94 -4.08
C ILE A 71 9.08 -3.89 -4.09
N THR A 72 8.89 -4.69 -3.03
CA THR A 72 7.74 -5.61 -2.95
C THR A 72 6.58 -4.95 -2.21
N LEU A 73 5.37 -5.47 -2.40
CA LEU A 73 4.20 -5.03 -1.64
C LEU A 73 4.39 -5.21 -0.13
N ASP A 74 5.10 -6.26 0.30
CA ASP A 74 5.45 -6.47 1.71
C ASP A 74 6.37 -5.37 2.25
N MET A 75 7.43 -5.01 1.51
CA MET A 75 8.31 -3.90 1.91
C MET A 75 7.53 -2.59 2.03
N LEU A 76 6.63 -2.33 1.09
CA LEU A 76 5.80 -1.13 1.06
C LEU A 76 4.82 -1.09 2.24
N LEU A 77 4.16 -2.21 2.54
CA LEU A 77 3.25 -2.32 3.67
C LEU A 77 3.98 -2.17 5.01
N ASP A 78 5.14 -2.81 5.18
CA ASP A 78 5.93 -2.68 6.41
C ASP A 78 6.40 -1.23 6.62
N GLU A 79 6.78 -0.53 5.54
CA GLU A 79 7.13 0.89 5.62
C GLU A 79 5.92 1.78 5.93
N VAL A 80 4.73 1.48 5.40
CA VAL A 80 3.49 2.18 5.76
C VAL A 80 3.17 1.99 7.24
N LEU A 81 3.25 0.76 7.74
CA LEU A 81 3.03 0.46 9.17
C LEU A 81 4.09 1.11 10.07
N ARG A 82 5.32 1.28 9.58
CA ARG A 82 6.38 2.03 10.28
C ARG A 82 6.07 3.53 10.34
N GLN A 83 5.54 4.11 9.26
CA GLN A 83 5.15 5.52 9.21
C GLN A 83 3.82 5.81 9.90
N MET A 84 2.98 4.79 10.09
CA MET A 84 1.66 4.83 10.74
C MET A 84 1.53 3.68 11.77
N PRO A 85 2.17 3.78 12.94
CA PRO A 85 2.15 2.71 13.95
C PRO A 85 0.74 2.41 14.48
N GLU A 86 -0.19 3.35 14.35
CA GLU A 86 -1.59 3.21 14.76
C GLU A 86 -2.38 2.18 13.93
N LEU A 87 -1.92 1.87 12.72
CA LEU A 87 -2.47 0.81 11.86
C LEU A 87 -1.90 -0.57 12.19
N ALA A 88 -0.73 -0.61 12.82
CA ALA A 88 -0.06 -1.86 13.16
C ALA A 88 -0.96 -2.83 13.95
N PRO A 89 -1.67 -2.46 15.03
CA PRO A 89 -2.51 -3.42 15.76
C PRO A 89 -3.69 -3.97 14.95
N GLU A 90 -4.14 -3.27 13.92
CA GLU A 90 -5.29 -3.69 13.11
C GLU A 90 -4.91 -4.65 11.98
N VAL A 91 -3.63 -4.65 11.58
CA VAL A 91 -3.05 -5.45 10.50
C VAL A 91 -2.16 -6.58 11.03
N LYS A 92 -1.46 -6.35 12.15
CA LYS A 92 -0.47 -7.27 12.74
C LYS A 92 -1.20 -8.40 13.46
N GLY A 93 -0.99 -9.63 12.99
CA GLY A 93 -1.67 -10.84 13.50
C GLY A 93 -2.84 -11.32 12.62
N LYS A 94 -3.23 -10.56 11.58
CA LYS A 94 -4.22 -10.98 10.58
C LYS A 94 -3.53 -11.36 9.27
N ASP A 95 -2.68 -12.39 9.29
CA ASP A 95 -1.93 -12.83 8.10
C ASP A 95 -2.85 -13.19 6.93
N ALA A 96 -3.97 -13.86 7.19
CA ALA A 96 -4.96 -14.19 6.15
C ALA A 96 -5.54 -12.93 5.50
N TYR A 97 -5.87 -11.91 6.29
CA TYR A 97 -6.34 -10.62 5.81
C TYR A 97 -5.27 -9.89 4.99
N ARG A 98 -4.02 -9.87 5.48
CA ARG A 98 -2.88 -9.28 4.76
C ARG A 98 -2.66 -9.95 3.39
N GLN A 99 -2.78 -11.27 3.32
CA GLN A 99 -2.67 -12.01 2.06
C GLN A 99 -3.86 -11.73 1.12
N ALA A 100 -5.07 -11.59 1.65
CA ALA A 100 -6.24 -11.21 0.85
C ALA A 100 -6.09 -9.79 0.27
N GLU A 101 -5.68 -8.81 1.07
CA GLU A 101 -5.40 -7.44 0.62
C GLU A 101 -4.32 -7.39 -0.44
N LYS A 102 -3.27 -8.21 -0.28
CA LYS A 102 -2.19 -8.30 -1.24
C LYS A 102 -2.69 -8.86 -2.58
N LYS A 103 -3.49 -9.92 -2.56
CA LYS A 103 -4.08 -10.50 -3.78
C LYS A 103 -4.96 -9.50 -4.50
N GLU A 104 -5.81 -8.77 -3.76
CA GLU A 104 -6.67 -7.73 -4.34
C GLU A 104 -5.85 -6.63 -5.01
N LEU A 105 -4.76 -6.20 -4.35
CA LEU A 105 -3.85 -5.21 -4.91
C LEU A 105 -3.10 -5.76 -6.14
N GLU A 106 -2.70 -7.03 -6.14
CA GLU A 106 -2.08 -7.68 -7.31
C GLU A 106 -3.05 -7.75 -8.50
N SER A 107 -4.31 -8.14 -8.27
CA SER A 107 -5.37 -8.13 -9.30
C SER A 107 -5.57 -6.72 -9.86
N PHE A 108 -5.68 -5.73 -8.98
CA PHE A 108 -5.78 -4.33 -9.38
C PHE A 108 -4.57 -3.89 -10.23
N LEU A 109 -3.36 -4.33 -9.91
CA LEU A 109 -2.17 -3.97 -10.69
C LEU A 109 -2.13 -4.64 -12.07
N ARG A 110 -2.70 -5.84 -12.18
CA ARG A 110 -2.79 -6.61 -13.43
C ARG A 110 -3.87 -6.13 -14.39
N GLY A 111 -4.87 -5.41 -13.90
CA GLY A 111 -6.00 -5.00 -14.76
C GLY A 111 -7.28 -5.79 -14.56
N GLU A 112 -7.30 -6.69 -13.58
CA GLU A 112 -8.41 -7.60 -13.28
C GLU A 112 -9.51 -6.91 -12.45
#